data_AF-A0AAE3LIK8-F1
#
_entry.id   AF-A0AAE3LIK8-F1
#
_cell.length_a   1.000
_cell.length_b   1.000
_cell.length_c   1.000
_cell.angle_alpha   90.00
_cell.angle_beta   90.00
_cell.angle_gamma   90.00
#
_symmetry.space_group_name_H-M   'P 1'
#
loop_
_entity.id
_entity.type
_entity.pdbx_description
1 polymer ?
#
loop_
_entity_poly.entity_id
_entity_poly.type
_entity_poly.pdbx_seq_one_letter_code
_entity_poly.pdbx_strand_id
1 'polypeptide(L)'
;MIYNQNKVEILRQRYPEGTRICVDSMDDYCPIESGTCGTVEFVDDAGTLHCKFDNGRTLGVIPDVDKFHKIDQEQTQTDEQTEEITETEDIEESEEMNISM
;
A
#
# COMPACT_ATOMS: atom_id res chain seq x y z
N MET A 1 -1.87 -9.12 -12.40
CA MET A 1 -1.67 -9.13 -10.94
C MET A 1 -3.00 -9.47 -10.30
N ILE A 2 -3.09 -10.60 -9.60
CA ILE A 2 -4.27 -10.96 -8.80
C ILE A 2 -3.95 -10.46 -7.39
N TYR A 3 -4.59 -9.38 -6.94
CA TYR A 3 -4.51 -9.00 -5.54
C TYR A 3 -5.25 -10.07 -4.73
N ASN A 4 -4.58 -10.62 -3.72
CA ASN A 4 -5.18 -11.60 -2.83
C ASN A 4 -6.30 -10.92 -2.02
N GLN A 5 -7.51 -11.51 -2.00
CA GLN A 5 -8.66 -10.97 -1.25
C GLN A 5 -8.33 -10.72 0.23
N ASN A 6 -7.47 -11.57 0.83
CA ASN A 6 -6.96 -11.38 2.19
C ASN A 6 -6.21 -10.06 2.38
N LYS A 7 -5.40 -9.63 1.39
CA LYS A 7 -4.67 -8.35 1.48
C LYS A 7 -5.64 -7.16 1.44
N VAL A 8 -6.65 -7.23 0.58
CA VAL A 8 -7.67 -6.18 0.46
C VAL A 8 -8.46 -6.04 1.77
N GLU A 9 -8.81 -7.16 2.41
CA GLU A 9 -9.52 -7.13 3.69
C GLU A 9 -8.66 -6.51 4.81
N ILE A 10 -7.38 -6.84 4.87
CA ILE A 10 -6.43 -6.22 5.80
C ILE A 10 -6.32 -4.71 5.53
N LEU A 11 -6.26 -4.29 4.26
CA LEU A 11 -6.23 -2.88 3.88
C LEU A 11 -7.51 -2.14 4.28
N ARG A 12 -8.68 -2.75 4.07
CA ARG A 12 -9.98 -2.20 4.52
C ARG A 12 -10.05 -2.03 6.03
N GLN A 13 -9.51 -2.99 6.79
CA GLN A 13 -9.44 -2.89 8.24
C GLN A 13 -8.43 -1.83 8.70
N ARG A 14 -7.30 -1.71 8.00
CA ARG A 14 -6.25 -0.74 8.35
C ARG A 14 -6.64 0.68 7.95
N TYR A 15 -7.31 0.89 6.83
CA TYR A 15 -7.72 2.20 6.32
C TYR A 15 -9.24 2.23 6.10
N PRO A 16 -10.04 2.33 7.16
CA PRO A 16 -11.49 2.48 7.03
C PRO A 16 -11.87 3.81 6.37
N GLU A 17 -13.09 3.88 5.86
CA GLU A 17 -13.70 5.12 5.38
C GLU A 17 -13.59 6.22 6.44
N GLY A 18 -13.19 7.42 6.02
CA GLY A 18 -12.97 8.57 6.90
C GLY A 18 -11.54 8.68 7.45
N THR A 19 -10.64 7.72 7.17
CA THR A 19 -9.23 7.84 7.56
C THR A 19 -8.59 9.03 6.85
N ARG A 20 -7.95 9.93 7.61
CA ARG A 20 -7.14 11.01 7.04
C ARG A 20 -5.73 10.50 6.74
N ILE A 21 -5.29 10.72 5.51
CA ILE A 21 -3.95 10.40 5.03
C ILE A 21 -3.29 11.63 4.41
N CYS A 22 -1.97 11.64 4.38
CA CYS A 22 -1.17 12.67 3.75
C CYS A 22 -0.20 11.99 2.78
N VAL A 23 -0.22 12.41 1.52
CA VAL A 23 0.66 11.85 0.50
C VAL A 23 1.97 12.63 0.50
N ASP A 24 3.07 11.92 0.69
CA ASP A 24 4.42 12.47 0.64
C ASP A 24 4.98 12.44 -0.79
N SER A 25 4.70 11.37 -1.54
CA SER A 25 5.15 11.23 -2.92
C SER A 25 4.26 10.25 -3.66
N MET A 26 3.89 10.58 -4.89
CA MET A 26 3.02 9.76 -5.73
C MET A 26 3.73 9.49 -7.07
N ASP A 27 3.77 8.22 -7.48
CA ASP A 27 4.30 7.83 -8.80
C ASP A 27 3.15 7.84 -9.82
N ASP A 28 2.70 9.06 -10.16
CA ASP A 28 1.58 9.29 -11.09
C ASP A 28 2.00 10.24 -12.22
N TYR A 29 1.29 10.18 -13.36
CA TYR A 29 1.51 11.09 -14.49
C TYR A 29 1.20 12.55 -14.13
N CYS A 30 0.29 12.79 -13.18
CA CYS A 30 -0.07 14.10 -12.68
C CYS A 30 0.04 14.13 -11.15
N PRO A 31 1.27 14.15 -10.60
CA PRO A 31 1.49 14.02 -9.17
C PRO A 31 0.82 15.17 -8.41
N ILE A 32 0.29 14.84 -7.25
CA ILE A 32 -0.16 15.81 -6.25
C ILE A 32 1.04 16.30 -5.45
N GLU A 33 0.98 17.55 -4.97
CA GLU A 33 2.06 18.10 -4.15
C GLU A 33 2.24 17.27 -2.87
N SER A 34 3.49 16.98 -2.53
CA SER A 34 3.88 16.37 -1.26
C SER A 34 3.30 17.16 -0.09
N GLY A 35 2.72 16.47 0.88
CA GLY A 35 2.02 17.10 2.00
C GLY A 35 0.53 17.35 1.75
N THR A 36 0.00 16.98 0.57
CA THR A 36 -1.44 17.07 0.34
C THR A 36 -2.15 16.02 1.16
N CYS A 37 -3.02 16.51 2.04
CA CYS A 37 -3.88 15.66 2.86
C CYS A 37 -5.16 15.28 2.11
N GLY A 38 -5.64 14.07 2.38
CA GLY A 38 -6.88 13.55 1.82
C GLY A 38 -7.57 12.59 2.78
N THR A 39 -8.82 12.29 2.47
CA THR A 39 -9.67 11.41 3.26
C THR A 39 -9.99 10.17 2.43
N VAL A 40 -9.77 8.99 3.01
CA VAL A 40 -10.14 7.71 2.40
C VAL A 40 -11.66 7.62 2.33
N GLU A 41 -12.21 7.43 1.13
CA GLU A 41 -13.64 7.16 0.93
C GLU A 41 -13.91 5.65 0.95
N PHE A 42 -13.14 4.86 0.22
CA PHE A 42 -13.29 3.40 0.21
C PHE A 42 -12.03 2.71 -0.33
N VAL A 43 -11.92 1.40 -0.11
CA VAL A 43 -10.86 0.56 -0.68
C VAL A 43 -11.49 -0.43 -1.67
N ASP A 44 -11.05 -0.36 -2.92
CA ASP A 44 -11.53 -1.24 -3.98
C ASP A 44 -11.01 -2.67 -3.85
N ASP A 45 -11.66 -3.60 -4.55
CA ASP A 45 -11.28 -5.03 -4.55
C ASP A 45 -9.90 -5.29 -5.20
N ALA A 46 -9.32 -4.27 -5.83
CA ALA A 46 -7.95 -4.29 -6.35
C ALA A 46 -6.88 -3.90 -5.31
N GLY A 47 -7.26 -3.47 -4.11
CA GLY A 47 -6.34 -2.99 -3.08
C GLY A 47 -5.97 -1.50 -3.20
N THR A 48 -6.67 -0.75 -4.06
CA THR A 48 -6.48 0.69 -4.23
C THR A 48 -7.36 1.46 -3.25
N LEU A 49 -6.77 2.42 -2.53
CA LEU A 49 -7.49 3.31 -1.62
C LEU A 49 -7.99 4.52 -2.39
N HIS A 50 -9.30 4.63 -2.59
CA HIS A 50 -9.91 5.81 -3.17
C HIS A 50 -9.95 6.92 -2.14
N CYS A 51 -9.13 7.95 -2.36
CA CYS A 51 -8.97 9.06 -1.44
C CYS A 51 -9.37 10.39 -2.10
N LYS A 52 -10.08 11.21 -1.33
CA LYS A 52 -10.45 12.57 -1.71
C LYS A 52 -9.51 13.56 -1.05
N PHE A 53 -8.70 14.24 -1.85
CA PHE A 53 -7.72 15.21 -1.39
C PHE A 53 -8.34 16.60 -1.17
N ASP A 54 -7.76 17.36 -0.24
CA ASP A 54 -8.23 18.70 0.11
C ASP A 54 -8.13 19.69 -1.05
N ASN A 55 -7.26 19.42 -2.03
CA ASN A 55 -7.17 20.18 -3.27
C ASN A 55 -8.36 19.97 -4.23
N GLY A 56 -9.33 19.13 -3.86
CA GLY A 56 -10.51 18.81 -4.65
C GLY A 56 -10.31 17.70 -5.69
N ARG A 57 -9.14 17.08 -5.75
CA ARG A 57 -8.87 15.90 -6.59
C ARG A 57 -9.26 14.63 -5.82
N THR A 58 -9.73 13.64 -6.57
CA THR A 58 -9.93 12.28 -6.04
C THR A 58 -8.98 11.37 -6.81
N LEU A 59 -8.09 10.69 -6.08
CA LEU A 59 -7.06 9.82 -6.65
C LEU A 59 -7.02 8.51 -5.86
N GLY A 60 -6.67 7.43 -6.56
CA GLY A 60 -6.41 6.13 -5.97
C GLY A 60 -4.98 6.09 -5.44
N VAL A 61 -4.81 5.70 -4.18
CA VAL A 61 -3.51 5.54 -3.53
C VAL A 61 -3.25 4.06 -3.32
N ILE A 62 -2.08 3.58 -3.73
CA ILE A 62 -1.69 2.18 -3.62
C ILE A 62 -0.55 2.07 -2.60
N PRO A 63 -0.70 1.33 -1.49
CA PRO A 63 0.31 1.22 -0.43
C PRO A 63 1.62 0.62 -0.91
N ASP A 64 1.58 -0.25 -1.91
CA ASP A 64 2.77 -0.87 -2.51
C ASP A 64 3.51 0.05 -3.50
N VAL A 65 2.94 1.19 -3.91
CA VAL A 65 3.50 2.08 -4.97
C VAL A 65 3.70 3.50 -4.47
N ASP A 66 2.69 4.06 -3.81
CA ASP A 66 2.65 5.44 -3.34
C ASP A 66 3.17 5.58 -1.91
N LYS A 67 3.78 6.74 -1.63
CA LYS A 67 4.29 7.07 -0.30
C LYS A 67 3.32 7.99 0.41
N PHE A 68 2.72 7.50 1.49
CA PHE A 68 1.79 8.26 2.30
C PHE A 68 1.80 7.80 3.75
N HIS A 69 1.34 8.66 4.65
CA HIS A 69 1.17 8.37 6.06
C HIS A 69 -0.23 8.74 6.54
N LYS A 70 -0.68 8.11 7.63
CA LYS A 70 -1.94 8.50 8.29
C LYS A 70 -1.70 9.72 9.16
N ILE A 71 -2.64 10.65 9.12
CA ILE A 71 -2.68 11.83 9.96
C ILE A 71 -3.88 11.70 10.89
N ASP A 72 -3.65 11.06 12.04
CA ASP A 72 -4.58 11.15 13.17
C ASP A 72 -4.35 12.50 13.86
N GLN A 73 -5.42 13.17 14.30
CA GLN A 73 -5.42 14.59 14.68
C GLN A 73 -4.52 14.99 15.86
N GLU A 74 -3.60 14.15 16.34
CA GLU A 74 -2.68 14.51 17.42
C GLU A 74 -1.19 14.16 17.22
N GLN A 75 -0.75 13.52 16.13
CA GLN A 75 0.69 13.21 16.02
C GLN A 75 1.25 13.42 14.61
N THR A 76 1.86 14.58 14.41
CA THR A 76 3.01 14.77 13.52
C THR A 76 4.08 13.72 13.85
N GLN A 77 4.31 12.73 12.98
CA GLN A 77 5.64 12.19 12.72
C GLN A 77 5.62 11.16 11.57
N THR A 78 6.55 11.39 10.65
CA THR A 78 7.10 10.53 9.61
C THR A 78 7.09 9.04 10.01
N ASP A 79 6.30 8.22 9.32
CA ASP A 79 6.36 6.76 9.47
C ASP A 79 6.80 6.16 8.11
N GLU A 80 8.08 5.86 8.08
CA GLU A 80 8.77 5.00 7.13
C GLU A 80 8.19 3.57 7.11
N GLN A 81 6.96 3.40 6.60
CA GLN A 81 6.42 2.08 6.30
C GLN A 81 7.26 1.40 5.21
N THR A 82 8.36 0.84 5.68
CA THR A 82 9.23 -0.11 5.02
C THR A 82 8.50 -1.44 5.14
N GLU A 83 7.89 -1.90 4.05
CA GLU A 83 7.50 -3.30 3.97
C GLU A 83 8.77 -4.14 3.78
N GLU A 84 9.47 -4.39 4.90
CA GLU A 84 10.19 -5.64 5.08
C GLU A 84 9.15 -6.77 5.17
N ILE A 85 8.86 -7.41 4.04
CA ILE A 85 8.50 -8.82 4.05
C ILE A 85 9.71 -9.62 3.59
N THR A 86 10.43 -10.08 4.59
CA THR A 86 11.36 -11.19 4.57
C THR A 86 10.65 -12.46 4.09
N GLU A 87 11.02 -12.96 2.92
CA GLU A 87 11.04 -14.41 2.68
C GLU A 87 12.47 -14.79 2.26
N THR A 88 13.28 -15.00 3.30
CA THR A 88 14.57 -15.69 3.23
C THR A 88 14.33 -17.19 3.07
N GLU A 89 15.01 -17.75 2.06
CA GLU A 89 15.62 -19.10 2.03
C GLU A 89 14.73 -20.33 2.31
N ASP A 90 14.40 -21.05 1.23
CA ASP A 90 14.44 -22.52 1.22
C ASP A 90 15.19 -22.98 -0.04
N ILE A 91 16.52 -23.04 0.07
CA ILE A 91 17.32 -24.02 -0.67
C ILE A 91 17.35 -25.26 0.23
N GLU A 92 16.65 -26.33 -0.13
CA GLU A 92 17.16 -27.69 0.08
C GLU A 92 16.73 -28.59 -1.08
N GLU A 93 17.74 -29.33 -1.54
CA GLU A 93 17.73 -30.35 -2.59
C GLU A 93 16.52 -31.29 -2.50
N SER A 94 15.93 -31.61 -3.66
CA SER A 94 15.37 -32.93 -3.85
C SER A 94 15.94 -33.54 -5.12
N GLU A 95 16.48 -34.73 -4.90
CA GLU A 95 17.29 -35.55 -5.78
C GLU A 95 16.53 -35.93 -7.06
N GLU A 96 17.09 -35.56 -8.21
CA GLU A 96 16.74 -36.09 -9.54
C GLU A 96 18.08 -36.18 -10.30
N MET A 97 18.53 -37.27 -10.90
CA MET A 97 17.94 -38.52 -11.34
C MET A 97 19.12 -39.49 -11.60
N ASN A 98 18.92 -40.74 -11.22
CA ASN A 98 19.40 -41.98 -11.86
C ASN A 98 20.06 -41.89 -13.26
N ILE A 99 20.97 -42.85 -13.53
CA ILE A 99 21.48 -43.40 -14.84
C ILE A 99 23.01 -43.20 -14.95
N SER A 100 23.91 -44.18 -15.11
CA SER A 100 23.85 -45.63 -15.34
C SER A 100 25.27 -46.25 -15.28
N MET A 101 25.30 -47.58 -15.08
CA MET A 101 26.33 -48.58 -15.43
C MET A 101 27.68 -48.61 -14.72
#